data_AF-A0A416DLP0-F1
#
_entry.id   AF-A0A416DLP0-F1
#
_cell.length_a   1.000
_cell.length_b   1.000
_cell.length_c   1.000
_cell.angle_alpha   90.00
_cell.angle_beta   90.00
_cell.angle_gamma   90.00
#
_symmetry.space_group_name_H-M   'P 1'
#
loop_
_entity.id
_entity.type
_entity.pdbx_description
1 polymer ?
#
loop_
_entity_poly.entity_id
_entity_poly.type
_entity_poly.pdbx_seq_one_letter_code
_entity_poly.pdbx_strand_id
1 'polypeptide(L)'
;MKRIRQGWNTLRRSRRSGVSLIVALCAVAVLIGLSLSIVYSSSMLLSRANRKIGRERCYQLAQSFAQVLDSELQEYKTIKPELDTNFAPEGCFYREVNNILAEDTGLGIYDPDRSDETTACYNAGSTEDNYGRITILLRDVTDVQDPITGDTFAYDDRNEGTEKAEQTTFNRHQVWVGVKAEKGADSYMYTTEYRRKDSFQPIYTWKGEDGVSGQFQVYWVNGRFCRSANGKEPVEPKVIGEGEDARTEHVEISYTYDINNPTYSRYEPIHKPAARTTGGAADE
;
A
#
# COMPACT_ATOMS: atom_id res chain seq x y z
N MET A 1 -85.07 53.63 -25.46
CA MET A 1 -84.55 52.24 -25.28
C MET A 1 -83.08 51.99 -25.66
N LYS A 2 -82.31 52.94 -26.22
CA LYS A 2 -80.87 52.71 -26.57
C LYS A 2 -79.88 52.84 -25.40
N ARG A 3 -80.21 53.59 -24.33
CA ARG A 3 -79.29 53.82 -23.19
C ARG A 3 -79.11 52.62 -22.25
N ILE A 4 -80.14 51.77 -22.09
CA ILE A 4 -80.08 50.62 -21.16
C ILE A 4 -79.20 49.48 -21.72
N ARG A 5 -79.16 49.29 -23.05
CA ARG A 5 -78.26 48.30 -23.69
C ARG A 5 -76.78 48.68 -23.61
N GLN A 6 -76.44 49.96 -23.57
CA GLN A 6 -75.04 50.39 -23.42
C GLN A 6 -74.50 50.17 -22.01
N GLY A 7 -75.31 50.42 -20.97
CA GLY A 7 -74.92 50.17 -19.56
C GLY A 7 -74.68 48.69 -19.23
N TRP A 8 -75.41 47.79 -19.88
CA TRP A 8 -75.23 46.34 -19.68
C TRP A 8 -73.97 45.80 -20.36
N ASN A 9 -73.59 46.37 -21.50
CA ASN A 9 -72.34 46.00 -22.20
C ASN A 9 -71.09 46.53 -21.49
N THR A 10 -71.15 47.69 -20.82
CA THR A 10 -70.06 48.22 -19.99
C THR A 10 -69.91 47.44 -18.67
N LEU A 11 -71.00 47.03 -18.02
CA LEU A 11 -70.95 46.16 -16.83
C LEU A 11 -70.45 44.74 -17.15
N ARG A 12 -70.80 44.18 -18.31
CA ARG A 12 -70.28 42.88 -18.76
C ARG A 12 -68.79 42.94 -19.15
N ARG A 13 -68.31 44.10 -19.64
CA ARG A 13 -66.88 44.37 -19.86
C ARG A 13 -66.10 44.51 -18.55
N SER A 14 -66.63 45.21 -17.54
CA SER A 14 -65.94 45.35 -16.26
C SER A 14 -65.89 44.02 -15.47
N ARG A 15 -66.96 43.21 -15.53
CA ARG A 15 -66.99 41.87 -14.92
C ARG A 15 -65.98 40.89 -15.56
N ARG A 16 -65.79 40.96 -16.88
CA ARG A 16 -64.73 40.22 -17.59
C ARG A 16 -63.33 40.73 -17.24
N SER A 17 -63.16 42.03 -17.00
CA SER A 17 -61.88 42.58 -16.57
C SER A 17 -61.49 42.18 -15.15
N GLY A 18 -62.44 42.09 -14.21
CA GLY A 18 -62.17 41.66 -12.83
C GLY A 18 -61.79 40.17 -12.73
N VAL A 19 -62.48 39.30 -13.48
CA VAL A 19 -62.11 37.87 -13.57
C VAL A 19 -60.77 37.69 -14.29
N SER A 20 -60.53 38.44 -15.38
CA SER A 20 -59.23 38.43 -16.08
C SER A 20 -58.08 38.91 -15.19
N LEU A 21 -58.34 39.88 -14.30
CA LEU A 21 -57.34 40.38 -13.35
C LEU A 21 -56.99 39.31 -12.31
N ILE A 22 -58.00 38.64 -11.73
CA ILE A 22 -57.79 37.56 -10.74
C ILE A 22 -57.07 36.37 -11.38
N VAL A 23 -57.45 35.97 -12.60
CA VAL A 23 -56.78 34.88 -13.33
C VAL A 23 -55.34 35.23 -13.65
N ALA A 24 -55.06 36.47 -14.06
CA ALA A 24 -53.70 36.95 -14.28
C ALA A 24 -52.86 36.95 -12.99
N LEU A 25 -53.45 37.36 -11.87
CA LEU A 25 -52.78 37.38 -10.56
C LEU A 25 -52.47 35.97 -10.06
N CYS A 26 -53.41 35.03 -10.24
CA CYS A 26 -53.19 33.61 -9.97
C CYS A 26 -52.11 33.02 -10.88
N ALA A 27 -52.10 33.36 -12.18
CA ALA A 27 -51.08 32.87 -13.11
C ALA A 27 -49.67 33.35 -12.69
N VAL A 28 -49.54 34.62 -12.28
CA VAL A 28 -48.27 35.16 -11.77
C VAL A 28 -47.86 34.49 -10.46
N ALA A 29 -48.79 34.28 -9.52
CA ALA A 29 -48.50 33.60 -8.25
C ALA A 29 -48.03 32.16 -8.47
N VAL A 30 -48.66 31.42 -9.40
CA VAL A 30 -48.25 30.05 -9.77
C VAL A 30 -46.88 30.06 -10.44
N LEU A 31 -46.59 31.01 -11.33
CA LEU A 31 -45.28 31.14 -11.97
C LEU A 31 -44.17 31.46 -10.95
N ILE A 32 -44.44 32.33 -9.97
CA ILE A 32 -43.49 32.62 -8.89
C ILE A 32 -43.27 31.37 -8.03
N GLY A 33 -44.35 30.69 -7.62
CA GLY A 33 -44.26 29.44 -6.84
C GLY A 33 -43.50 28.33 -7.58
N LEU A 34 -43.74 28.17 -8.88
CA LEU A 34 -43.01 27.24 -9.75
C LEU A 34 -41.53 27.62 -9.87
N SER A 35 -41.23 28.91 -10.06
CA SER A 35 -39.85 29.39 -10.17
C SER A 35 -39.05 29.15 -8.88
N LEU A 36 -39.62 29.42 -7.71
CA LEU A 36 -38.98 29.09 -6.42
C LEU A 36 -38.79 27.59 -6.25
N SER A 37 -39.78 26.78 -6.65
CA SER A 37 -39.70 25.31 -6.56
C SER A 37 -38.61 24.74 -7.47
N ILE A 38 -38.46 25.27 -8.68
CA ILE A 38 -37.39 24.92 -9.62
C ILE A 38 -36.04 25.34 -9.05
N VAL A 39 -35.88 26.60 -8.61
CA VAL A 39 -34.61 27.07 -8.02
C VAL A 39 -34.21 26.24 -6.81
N TYR A 40 -35.15 25.90 -5.93
CA TYR A 40 -34.90 25.04 -4.78
C TYR A 40 -34.47 23.62 -5.20
N SER A 41 -35.18 23.03 -6.16
CA SER A 41 -34.86 21.68 -6.68
C SER A 41 -33.50 21.66 -7.39
N SER A 42 -33.22 22.65 -8.23
CA SER A 42 -31.93 22.83 -8.90
C SER A 42 -30.81 23.02 -7.90
N SER A 43 -31.01 23.83 -6.85
CA SER A 43 -30.01 24.06 -5.79
C SER A 43 -29.68 22.78 -5.04
N MET A 44 -30.67 21.94 -4.76
CA MET A 44 -30.46 20.65 -4.09
C MET A 44 -29.71 19.65 -4.99
N LEU A 45 -30.06 19.60 -6.29
CA LEU A 45 -29.37 18.77 -7.28
C LEU A 45 -27.92 19.23 -7.50
N LEU A 46 -27.70 20.54 -7.61
CA LEU A 46 -26.36 21.15 -7.72
C LEU A 46 -25.52 20.90 -6.46
N SER A 47 -26.11 21.00 -5.26
CA SER A 47 -25.42 20.69 -4.01
C SER A 47 -24.98 19.22 -3.94
N ARG A 48 -25.86 18.29 -4.32
CA ARG A 48 -25.54 16.85 -4.40
C ARG A 48 -24.47 16.57 -5.46
N ALA A 49 -24.57 17.19 -6.63
CA ALA A 49 -23.59 17.06 -7.71
C ALA A 49 -22.22 17.61 -7.28
N ASN A 50 -22.17 18.78 -6.65
CA ASN A 50 -20.93 19.38 -6.15
C ASN A 50 -20.28 18.50 -5.07
N ARG A 51 -21.08 17.92 -4.15
CA ARG A 51 -20.55 16.98 -3.14
C ARG A 51 -20.05 15.67 -3.75
N LYS A 52 -20.69 15.18 -4.82
CA LYS A 52 -20.21 14.01 -5.58
C LYS A 52 -18.88 14.31 -6.27
N ILE A 53 -18.77 15.47 -6.92
CA ILE A 53 -17.54 15.93 -7.58
C ILE A 53 -16.41 16.14 -6.58
N GLY A 54 -16.69 16.72 -5.40
CA GLY A 54 -15.70 16.93 -4.35
C GLY A 54 -15.12 15.62 -3.82
N ARG A 55 -15.98 14.62 -3.54
CA ARG A 55 -15.55 13.27 -3.16
C ARG A 55 -14.75 12.56 -4.24
N GLU A 56 -15.17 12.67 -5.50
CA GLU A 56 -14.47 12.05 -6.63
C GLU A 56 -13.06 12.64 -6.81
N ARG A 57 -12.90 13.95 -6.62
CA ARG A 57 -11.58 14.60 -6.65
C ARG A 57 -10.67 14.09 -5.52
N CYS A 58 -11.20 13.94 -4.30
CA CYS A 58 -10.42 13.38 -3.19
C CYS A 58 -10.06 11.91 -3.46
N TYR A 59 -10.98 11.14 -4.06
CA TYR A 59 -10.72 9.76 -4.48
C TYR A 59 -9.54 9.67 -5.46
N GLN A 60 -9.61 10.41 -6.56
CA GLN A 60 -8.57 10.40 -7.59
C GLN A 60 -7.24 10.92 -7.06
N LEU A 61 -7.26 11.92 -6.18
CA LEU A 61 -6.05 12.45 -5.55
C LEU A 61 -5.40 11.41 -4.63
N ALA A 62 -6.17 10.79 -3.72
CA ALA A 62 -5.66 9.75 -2.84
C ALA A 62 -5.13 8.55 -3.64
N GLN A 63 -5.85 8.13 -4.68
CA GLN A 63 -5.46 7.01 -5.52
C GLN A 63 -4.17 7.29 -6.32
N SER A 64 -4.06 8.46 -6.95
CA SER A 64 -2.86 8.83 -7.72
C SER A 64 -1.61 8.95 -6.86
N PHE A 65 -1.73 9.53 -5.65
CA PHE A 65 -0.63 9.53 -4.69
C PHE A 65 -0.28 8.12 -4.22
N ALA A 66 -1.28 7.29 -3.90
CA ALA A 66 -1.04 5.90 -3.51
C ALA A 66 -0.31 5.09 -4.60
N GLN A 67 -0.59 5.36 -5.88
CA GLN A 67 0.12 4.72 -7.00
C GLN A 67 1.61 5.10 -7.05
N VAL A 68 1.97 6.33 -6.70
CA VAL A 68 3.38 6.75 -6.61
C VAL A 68 4.08 6.01 -5.47
N LEU A 69 3.45 5.98 -4.28
CA LEU A 69 4.00 5.26 -3.13
C LEU A 69 4.13 3.75 -3.40
N ASP A 70 3.17 3.16 -4.12
CA ASP A 70 3.20 1.76 -4.56
C ASP A 70 4.37 1.48 -5.50
N SER A 71 4.65 2.41 -6.41
CA SER A 71 5.80 2.30 -7.32
C SER A 71 7.11 2.39 -6.56
N GLU A 72 7.26 3.36 -5.64
CA GLU A 72 8.46 3.51 -4.84
C GLU A 72 8.74 2.28 -3.96
N LEU A 73 7.70 1.69 -3.35
CA LEU A 73 7.88 0.49 -2.52
C LEU A 73 8.28 -0.75 -3.32
N GLN A 74 7.89 -0.84 -4.59
CA GLN A 74 8.17 -2.00 -5.44
C GLN A 74 9.44 -1.85 -6.29
N GLU A 75 9.95 -0.62 -6.47
CA GLU A 75 11.14 -0.33 -7.26
C GLU A 75 12.42 -0.86 -6.60
N TYR A 76 12.51 -0.73 -5.28
CA TYR A 76 13.71 -1.07 -4.52
C TYR A 76 13.58 -2.41 -3.80
N LYS A 77 14.73 -3.09 -3.63
CA LYS A 77 14.80 -4.42 -3.03
C LYS A 77 15.87 -4.57 -1.97
N THR A 78 16.74 -3.59 -1.78
CA THR A 78 17.81 -3.68 -0.78
C THR A 78 17.90 -2.42 0.06
N ILE A 79 18.35 -2.62 1.30
CA ILE A 79 18.66 -1.58 2.29
C ILE A 79 20.18 -1.37 2.37
N LYS A 80 20.97 -2.15 1.61
CA LYS A 80 22.43 -2.09 1.60
C LYS A 80 22.97 -1.61 0.25
N PRO A 81 23.62 -0.44 0.19
CA PRO A 81 24.15 0.12 -1.06
C PRO A 81 25.25 -0.74 -1.68
N GLU A 82 25.95 -1.57 -0.89
CA GLU A 82 26.98 -2.48 -1.36
C GLU A 82 26.45 -3.72 -2.11
N LEU A 83 25.13 -4.01 -2.01
CA LEU A 83 24.53 -5.22 -2.60
C LEU A 83 23.81 -4.97 -3.93
N ASP A 84 23.31 -3.75 -4.18
CA ASP A 84 22.60 -3.42 -5.42
C ASP A 84 22.92 -1.99 -5.87
N THR A 85 23.15 -1.84 -7.17
CA THR A 85 23.31 -0.54 -7.83
C THR A 85 22.02 0.27 -7.88
N ASN A 86 20.85 -0.39 -7.80
CA ASN A 86 19.54 0.25 -7.69
C ASN A 86 19.14 0.45 -6.22
N PHE A 87 19.99 1.15 -5.49
CA PHE A 87 19.77 1.46 -4.08
C PHE A 87 18.76 2.60 -3.89
N ALA A 88 17.90 2.46 -2.89
CA ALA A 88 16.86 3.43 -2.57
C ALA A 88 17.46 4.80 -2.20
N PRO A 89 17.15 5.88 -2.94
CA PRO A 89 17.74 7.19 -2.69
C PRO A 89 17.28 7.78 -1.36
N GLU A 90 18.03 8.78 -0.90
CA GLU A 90 17.67 9.44 0.35
C GLU A 90 16.30 10.12 0.29
N GLY A 91 15.47 9.88 1.30
CA GLY A 91 14.15 10.51 1.42
C GLY A 91 13.05 9.89 0.57
N CYS A 92 13.30 8.76 -0.11
CA CYS A 92 12.22 8.00 -0.75
C CYS A 92 11.35 7.27 0.28
N PHE A 93 10.12 6.99 -0.12
CA PHE A 93 9.15 6.35 0.76
C PHE A 93 9.58 4.95 1.19
N TYR A 94 10.23 4.17 0.31
CA TYR A 94 10.76 2.85 0.65
C TYR A 94 11.69 2.90 1.87
N ARG A 95 12.60 3.87 1.94
CA ARG A 95 13.53 3.99 3.06
C ARG A 95 12.83 4.48 4.32
N GLU A 96 11.88 5.39 4.17
CA GLU A 96 11.09 5.89 5.30
C GLU A 96 10.28 4.78 5.97
N VAL A 97 9.65 3.91 5.18
CA VAL A 97 8.95 2.73 5.72
C VAL A 97 9.92 1.79 6.44
N ASN A 98 11.08 1.48 5.86
CA ASN A 98 12.06 0.60 6.52
C ASN A 98 12.62 1.21 7.81
N ASN A 99 12.82 2.53 7.84
CA ASN A 99 13.26 3.22 9.06
C ASN A 99 12.22 3.06 10.16
N ILE A 100 10.93 3.26 9.86
CA ILE A 100 9.84 3.05 10.84
C ILE A 100 9.77 1.60 11.33
N LEU A 101 10.01 0.64 10.46
CA LEU A 101 9.97 -0.77 10.88
C LEU A 101 11.22 -1.18 11.67
N ALA A 102 12.24 -0.33 11.75
CA ALA A 102 13.39 -0.59 12.61
C ALA A 102 12.99 -0.47 14.08
N GLU A 103 13.47 -1.40 14.90
CA GLU A 103 13.11 -1.58 16.31
C GLU A 103 13.26 -0.30 17.17
N ASP A 104 14.12 0.63 16.74
CA ASP A 104 14.47 1.84 17.49
C ASP A 104 13.52 3.03 17.31
N THR A 105 12.58 3.00 16.35
CA THR A 105 11.70 4.16 16.10
C THR A 105 10.52 4.27 17.06
N GLY A 106 10.27 3.22 17.86
CA GLY A 106 9.21 3.21 18.88
C GLY A 106 7.79 3.04 18.31
N LEU A 107 7.63 2.95 16.99
CA LEU A 107 6.38 2.53 16.35
C LEU A 107 6.22 1.02 16.56
N GLY A 108 5.60 0.66 17.68
CA GLY A 108 5.21 -0.72 17.96
C GLY A 108 4.15 -1.23 16.96
N ILE A 109 3.84 -2.53 17.07
CA ILE A 109 2.73 -3.14 16.34
C ILE A 109 1.45 -2.34 16.61
N TYR A 110 0.66 -2.11 15.56
CA TYR A 110 -0.56 -1.34 15.60
C TYR A 110 -1.49 -1.77 16.74
N ASP A 111 -1.81 -0.81 17.62
CA ASP A 111 -2.75 -0.95 18.72
C ASP A 111 -3.86 0.09 18.53
N PRO A 112 -5.13 -0.34 18.32
CA PRO A 112 -6.24 0.61 18.15
C PRO A 112 -6.47 1.49 19.38
N ASP A 113 -6.15 1.03 20.59
CA ASP A 113 -6.30 1.81 21.82
C ASP A 113 -5.16 2.84 22.00
N ARG A 114 -4.05 2.68 21.27
CA ARG A 114 -2.88 3.58 21.24
C ARG A 114 -2.51 3.96 19.82
N SER A 115 -3.53 4.35 19.05
CA SER A 115 -3.38 4.61 17.61
C SER A 115 -2.41 5.75 17.28
N ASP A 116 -2.28 6.74 18.17
CA ASP A 116 -1.36 7.87 18.07
C ASP A 116 0.11 7.49 18.30
N GLU A 117 0.35 6.44 19.08
CA GLU A 117 1.69 5.91 19.36
C GLU A 117 2.13 4.86 18.32
N THR A 118 1.17 4.23 17.64
CA THR A 118 1.41 3.10 16.71
C THR A 118 1.08 3.43 15.25
N THR A 119 0.84 4.71 14.94
CA THR A 119 0.60 5.19 13.56
C THR A 119 1.48 6.40 13.24
N ALA A 120 2.35 6.27 12.25
CA ALA A 120 3.11 7.39 11.74
C ALA A 120 2.27 8.20 10.75
N CYS A 121 2.28 9.52 10.91
CA CYS A 121 1.47 10.45 10.13
C CYS A 121 2.35 11.45 9.37
N TYR A 122 2.35 11.39 8.03
CA TYR A 122 3.08 12.32 7.17
C TYR A 122 2.09 13.21 6.43
N ASN A 123 2.32 14.52 6.44
CA ASN A 123 1.47 15.47 5.72
C ASN A 123 2.23 16.04 4.52
N ALA A 124 1.60 16.02 3.36
CA ALA A 124 2.07 16.66 2.15
C ALA A 124 1.04 17.70 1.67
N GLY A 125 1.54 18.88 1.28
CA GLY A 125 0.74 20.01 0.82
C GLY A 125 0.34 21.01 1.91
N SER A 126 0.07 22.26 1.52
CA SER A 126 -0.45 23.31 2.40
C SER A 126 -1.96 23.25 2.49
N THR A 127 -2.53 23.60 3.65
CA THR A 127 -3.97 23.89 3.80
C THR A 127 -4.47 25.04 2.95
N GLU A 128 -3.55 25.87 2.45
CA GLU A 128 -3.84 27.11 1.73
C GLU A 128 -3.97 26.89 0.23
N ASP A 129 -3.59 25.70 -0.29
CA ASP A 129 -3.57 25.42 -1.72
C ASP A 129 -4.88 24.80 -2.21
N ASN A 130 -5.28 25.18 -3.43
CA ASN A 130 -6.46 24.64 -4.12
C ASN A 130 -6.40 23.13 -4.43
N TYR A 131 -5.28 22.47 -4.14
CA TYR A 131 -5.01 21.07 -4.48
C TYR A 131 -5.44 20.07 -3.41
N GLY A 132 -5.77 20.53 -2.19
CA GLY A 132 -6.17 19.67 -1.07
C GLY A 132 -4.98 19.18 -0.23
N ARG A 133 -5.25 18.62 0.95
CA ARG A 133 -4.24 18.08 1.88
C ARG A 133 -4.10 16.58 1.66
N ILE A 134 -2.86 16.08 1.60
CA ILE A 134 -2.57 14.65 1.62
C ILE A 134 -1.97 14.27 2.97
N THR A 135 -2.52 13.25 3.61
CA THR A 135 -1.99 12.65 4.82
C THR A 135 -1.71 11.18 4.57
N ILE A 136 -0.47 10.75 4.76
CA ILE A 136 -0.04 9.36 4.70
C ILE A 136 -0.04 8.81 6.13
N LEU A 137 -0.70 7.69 6.32
CA LEU A 137 -0.81 6.95 7.56
C LEU A 137 -0.07 5.63 7.37
N LEU A 138 0.94 5.37 8.19
CA LEU A 138 1.73 4.15 8.16
C LEU A 138 1.62 3.44 9.50
N ARG A 139 1.40 2.13 9.47
CA ARG A 139 1.34 1.30 10.67
C ARG A 139 1.86 -0.10 10.36
N ASP A 140 2.65 -0.63 11.29
CA ASP A 140 3.02 -2.05 11.28
C ASP A 140 1.84 -2.86 11.82
N VAL A 141 1.26 -3.73 11.00
CA VAL A 141 0.13 -4.60 11.37
C VAL A 141 0.57 -6.07 11.44
N THR A 142 1.87 -6.30 11.60
CA THR A 142 2.45 -7.64 11.74
C THR A 142 1.96 -8.28 13.03
N ASP A 143 1.08 -9.27 12.90
CA ASP A 143 0.66 -10.11 14.01
C ASP A 143 1.60 -11.31 14.19
N VAL A 144 2.10 -11.87 13.07
CA VAL A 144 3.01 -13.03 13.07
C VAL A 144 4.07 -12.89 11.98
N GLN A 145 5.32 -13.21 12.32
CA GLN A 145 6.45 -13.30 11.40
C GLN A 145 6.80 -14.76 11.12
N ASP A 146 7.35 -15.04 9.94
CA ASP A 146 7.89 -16.37 9.66
C ASP A 146 9.06 -16.65 10.62
N PRO A 147 9.10 -17.83 11.26
CA PRO A 147 10.27 -18.24 12.01
C PRO A 147 11.44 -18.38 11.04
N ILE A 148 12.55 -17.71 11.35
CA ILE A 148 13.76 -17.82 10.54
C ILE A 148 14.51 -19.07 11.01
N THR A 149 14.47 -20.12 10.20
CA THR A 149 15.05 -21.43 10.54
C THR A 149 16.06 -21.87 9.50
N GLY A 150 17.09 -22.57 9.97
CA GLY A 150 18.07 -23.26 9.13
C GLY A 150 17.58 -24.62 8.61
N ASP A 151 18.35 -25.21 7.71
CA ASP A 151 18.16 -26.58 7.20
C ASP A 151 19.52 -27.27 7.01
N THR A 152 19.53 -28.53 6.56
CA THR A 152 20.74 -29.31 6.27
C THR A 152 20.63 -30.00 4.90
N PHE A 153 21.74 -30.13 4.18
CA PHE A 153 21.84 -30.89 2.92
C PHE A 153 23.16 -31.64 2.83
N ALA A 154 23.23 -32.69 2.01
CA ALA A 154 24.47 -33.44 1.77
C ALA A 154 25.45 -32.62 0.91
N TYR A 155 26.76 -32.80 1.12
CA TYR A 155 27.79 -32.08 0.35
C TYR A 155 27.68 -32.30 -1.17
N ASP A 156 27.21 -33.47 -1.60
CA ASP A 156 27.01 -33.76 -3.03
C ASP A 156 25.93 -32.88 -3.65
N ASP A 157 24.92 -32.49 -2.87
CA ASP A 157 23.81 -31.60 -3.27
C ASP A 157 24.16 -30.11 -3.08
N ARG A 158 25.42 -29.77 -2.80
CA ARG A 158 25.85 -28.41 -2.39
C ARG A 158 25.38 -27.28 -3.30
N ASN A 159 25.31 -27.49 -4.61
CA ASN A 159 24.88 -26.45 -5.53
C ASN A 159 23.39 -26.12 -5.33
N GLU A 160 22.53 -27.14 -5.33
CA GLU A 160 21.08 -26.97 -5.13
C GLU A 160 20.77 -26.53 -3.70
N GLY A 161 21.49 -27.09 -2.71
CA GLY A 161 21.34 -26.75 -1.30
C GLY A 161 21.71 -25.30 -0.98
N THR A 162 22.81 -24.80 -1.56
CA THR A 162 23.21 -23.39 -1.40
C THR A 162 22.29 -22.45 -2.15
N GLU A 163 21.88 -22.79 -3.37
CA GLU A 163 20.91 -22.01 -4.14
C GLU A 163 19.58 -21.87 -3.39
N LYS A 164 19.04 -22.98 -2.87
CA LYS A 164 17.82 -22.97 -2.04
C LYS A 164 17.98 -22.07 -0.82
N ALA A 165 19.11 -22.18 -0.10
CA ALA A 165 19.37 -21.37 1.09
C ALA A 165 19.46 -19.87 0.75
N GLU A 166 20.16 -19.50 -0.33
CA GLU A 166 20.35 -18.11 -0.73
C GLU A 166 19.08 -17.45 -1.31
N GLN A 167 18.20 -18.24 -1.96
CA GLN A 167 16.94 -17.74 -2.54
C GLN A 167 15.77 -17.73 -1.54
N THR A 168 15.95 -18.28 -0.34
CA THR A 168 14.88 -18.32 0.66
C THR A 168 14.53 -16.90 1.14
N THR A 169 13.22 -16.64 1.26
CA THR A 169 12.68 -15.38 1.76
C THR A 169 11.68 -15.63 2.88
N PHE A 170 11.64 -14.73 3.87
CA PHE A 170 10.78 -14.83 5.05
C PHE A 170 9.84 -13.64 5.12
N ASN A 171 8.56 -13.86 5.44
CA ASN A 171 7.63 -12.77 5.72
C ASN A 171 7.97 -12.13 7.06
N ARG A 172 8.39 -10.87 7.04
CA ARG A 172 8.88 -10.15 8.22
C ARG A 172 7.93 -9.06 8.68
N HIS A 173 7.30 -8.33 7.75
CA HIS A 173 6.33 -7.31 8.14
C HIS A 173 5.10 -7.33 7.26
N GLN A 174 3.97 -6.94 7.83
CA GLN A 174 2.78 -6.53 7.12
C GLN A 174 2.55 -5.05 7.41
N VAL A 175 2.57 -4.22 6.38
CA VAL A 175 2.51 -2.77 6.50
C VAL A 175 1.22 -2.29 5.88
N TRP A 176 0.47 -1.53 6.64
CA TRP A 176 -0.70 -0.84 6.12
C TRP A 176 -0.34 0.61 5.79
N VAL A 177 -0.63 1.02 4.56
CA VAL A 177 -0.41 2.37 4.05
C VAL A 177 -1.77 2.99 3.70
N GLY A 178 -2.14 4.07 4.38
CA GLY A 178 -3.32 4.86 4.09
C GLY A 178 -2.95 6.21 3.50
N VAL A 179 -3.49 6.55 2.33
CA VAL A 179 -3.39 7.88 1.73
C VAL A 179 -4.74 8.56 1.85
N LYS A 180 -4.82 9.56 2.71
CA LYS A 180 -6.01 10.37 2.93
C LYS A 180 -5.89 11.69 2.17
N ALA A 181 -6.84 11.98 1.31
CA ALA A 181 -6.98 13.26 0.62
C ALA A 181 -8.15 14.05 1.23
N GLU A 182 -7.94 15.33 1.51
CA GLU A 182 -8.96 16.22 2.07
C GLU A 182 -9.06 17.54 1.29
N LYS A 183 -10.28 17.98 1.02
CA LYS A 183 -10.56 19.28 0.40
C LYS A 183 -11.87 19.86 0.91
N GLY A 184 -11.78 20.94 1.67
CA GLY A 184 -12.94 21.55 2.33
C GLY A 184 -13.59 20.57 3.29
N ALA A 185 -14.86 20.21 3.04
CA ALA A 185 -15.60 19.23 3.84
C ALA A 185 -15.57 17.80 3.28
N ASP A 186 -14.94 17.59 2.11
CA ASP A 186 -14.83 16.28 1.49
C ASP A 186 -13.48 15.64 1.83
N SER A 187 -13.50 14.33 2.10
CA SER A 187 -12.31 13.53 2.35
C SER A 187 -12.45 12.13 1.78
N TYR A 188 -11.35 11.52 1.35
CA TYR A 188 -11.30 10.11 0.98
C TYR A 188 -9.99 9.48 1.44
N MET A 189 -10.02 8.20 1.84
CA MET A 189 -8.82 7.44 2.21
C MET A 189 -8.68 6.21 1.32
N TYR A 190 -7.58 6.14 0.58
CA TYR A 190 -7.18 4.98 -0.20
C TYR A 190 -6.17 4.18 0.62
N THR A 191 -6.35 2.87 0.70
CA THR A 191 -5.54 2.02 1.60
C THR A 191 -4.94 0.88 0.83
N THR A 192 -3.67 0.57 1.07
CA THR A 192 -3.02 -0.62 0.52
C THR A 192 -2.23 -1.29 1.63
N GLU A 193 -2.28 -2.62 1.64
CA GLU A 193 -1.54 -3.43 2.58
C GLU A 193 -0.44 -4.18 1.84
N TYR A 194 0.76 -4.15 2.41
CA TYR A 194 1.97 -4.72 1.83
C TYR A 194 2.54 -5.78 2.74
N ARG A 195 3.06 -6.85 2.14
CA ARG A 195 3.91 -7.81 2.80
C ARG A 195 5.37 -7.49 2.50
N ARG A 196 6.18 -7.29 3.52
CA ARG A 196 7.63 -7.25 3.41
C ARG A 196 8.20 -8.66 3.55
N LYS A 197 8.92 -9.10 2.53
CA LYS A 197 9.72 -10.32 2.54
C LYS A 197 11.19 -9.97 2.61
N ASP A 198 11.89 -10.59 3.55
CA ASP A 198 13.33 -10.41 3.70
C ASP A 198 14.10 -11.67 3.33
N SER A 199 15.27 -11.47 2.73
CA SER A 199 16.30 -12.48 2.56
C SER A 199 17.44 -12.20 3.52
N PHE A 200 18.16 -13.24 3.93
CA PHE A 200 19.28 -13.16 4.85
C PHE A 200 20.47 -13.92 4.29
N GLN A 201 21.68 -13.53 4.67
CA GLN A 201 22.88 -14.28 4.32
C GLN A 201 22.89 -15.61 5.10
N PRO A 202 22.97 -16.77 4.42
CA PRO A 202 23.15 -18.04 5.10
C PRO A 202 24.56 -18.16 5.70
N ILE A 203 24.62 -18.70 6.92
CA ILE A 203 25.83 -19.07 7.64
C ILE A 203 25.96 -20.58 7.59
N TYR A 204 26.89 -21.09 6.79
CA TYR A 204 27.09 -22.52 6.60
C TYR A 204 28.04 -23.11 7.64
N THR A 205 27.71 -24.30 8.10
CA THR A 205 28.52 -25.13 9.00
C THR A 205 28.71 -26.49 8.36
N TRP A 206 29.98 -26.85 8.17
CA TRP A 206 30.40 -28.18 7.76
C TRP A 206 30.21 -29.17 8.91
N LYS A 207 29.67 -30.35 8.63
CA LYS A 207 29.53 -31.46 9.58
C LYS A 207 30.14 -32.72 8.98
N GLY A 208 31.38 -33.01 9.36
CA GLY A 208 32.05 -34.27 9.03
C GLY A 208 31.62 -35.45 9.91
N GLU A 209 32.10 -36.64 9.57
CA GLU A 209 31.83 -37.88 10.33
C GLU A 209 32.50 -37.87 11.72
N ASP A 210 33.54 -37.05 11.90
CA ASP A 210 34.33 -36.90 13.14
C ASP A 210 33.56 -36.18 14.29
N GLY A 211 32.23 -36.08 14.22
CA GLY A 211 31.39 -35.45 15.23
C GLY A 211 31.72 -33.97 15.47
N VAL A 212 31.69 -33.51 16.72
CA VAL A 212 31.89 -32.08 17.09
C VAL A 212 33.25 -31.54 16.64
N SER A 213 34.32 -32.37 16.66
CA SER A 213 35.64 -31.99 16.15
C SER A 213 35.70 -31.79 14.64
N GLY A 214 34.75 -32.38 13.91
CA GLY A 214 34.59 -32.22 12.46
C GLY A 214 33.67 -31.04 12.08
N GLN A 215 33.17 -30.27 13.04
CA GLN A 215 32.25 -29.16 12.79
C GLN A 215 32.95 -27.81 12.76
N PHE A 216 32.73 -27.04 11.70
CA PHE A 216 33.30 -25.70 11.55
C PHE A 216 32.53 -24.87 10.54
N GLN A 217 32.58 -23.55 10.71
CA GLN A 217 31.98 -22.61 9.76
C GLN A 217 32.72 -22.67 8.41
N VAL A 218 31.95 -22.59 7.32
CA VAL A 218 32.44 -22.51 5.94
C VAL A 218 31.72 -21.42 5.16
N TYR A 219 32.33 -21.02 4.06
CA TYR A 219 31.83 -19.96 3.17
C TYR A 219 31.64 -20.53 1.77
N TRP A 220 30.48 -20.30 1.18
CA TRP A 220 30.23 -20.62 -0.22
C TRP A 220 30.81 -19.53 -1.11
N VAL A 221 31.83 -19.86 -1.89
CA VAL A 221 32.54 -18.87 -2.73
C VAL A 221 32.88 -19.52 -4.08
N ASN A 222 32.36 -18.95 -5.17
CA ASN A 222 32.63 -19.41 -6.54
C ASN A 222 32.37 -20.92 -6.76
N GLY A 223 31.23 -21.44 -6.26
CA GLY A 223 30.81 -22.83 -6.50
C GLY A 223 31.46 -23.89 -5.61
N ARG A 224 32.13 -23.48 -4.53
CA ARG A 224 32.80 -24.38 -3.58
C ARG A 224 32.78 -23.84 -2.16
N PHE A 225 32.86 -24.74 -1.18
CA PHE A 225 33.01 -24.35 0.22
C PHE A 225 34.47 -24.06 0.57
N CYS A 226 34.68 -23.02 1.39
CA CYS A 226 35.98 -22.57 1.83
C CYS A 226 36.01 -22.30 3.34
N ARG A 227 37.18 -22.44 3.99
CA ARG A 227 37.40 -22.02 5.39
C ARG A 227 37.39 -20.51 5.59
N SER A 228 37.59 -19.75 4.51
CA SER A 228 37.69 -18.30 4.53
C SER A 228 36.77 -17.65 3.49
N ALA A 229 36.18 -16.51 3.86
CA ALA A 229 35.26 -15.75 3.01
C ALA A 229 35.92 -15.23 1.71
N ASN A 230 37.25 -15.17 1.64
CA ASN A 230 37.98 -14.75 0.44
C ASN A 230 38.20 -15.90 -0.58
N GLY A 231 37.74 -17.12 -0.27
CA GLY A 231 37.80 -18.27 -1.17
C GLY A 231 39.17 -18.91 -1.38
N LYS A 232 40.18 -18.56 -0.55
CA LYS A 232 41.57 -19.06 -0.71
C LYS A 232 41.78 -20.47 -0.18
N GLU A 233 40.94 -20.93 0.73
CA GLU A 233 41.10 -22.21 1.43
C GLU A 233 39.88 -23.12 1.17
N PRO A 234 39.78 -23.73 -0.03
CA PRO A 234 38.68 -24.64 -0.33
C PRO A 234 38.73 -25.89 0.57
N VAL A 235 37.57 -26.44 0.87
CA VAL A 235 37.41 -27.67 1.65
C VAL A 235 36.65 -28.71 0.84
N GLU A 236 37.12 -29.95 0.93
CA GLU A 236 36.52 -31.12 0.29
C GLU A 236 36.42 -32.26 1.32
N PRO A 237 35.47 -33.19 1.15
CA PRO A 237 35.37 -34.36 2.01
C PRO A 237 36.65 -35.19 1.99
N LYS A 238 37.06 -35.73 3.13
CA LYS A 238 38.29 -36.54 3.22
C LYS A 238 38.07 -37.91 2.58
N VAL A 239 39.15 -38.51 2.08
CA VAL A 239 39.17 -39.94 1.73
C VAL A 239 39.62 -40.72 2.96
N ILE A 240 38.81 -41.70 3.38
CA ILE A 240 39.04 -42.56 4.55
C ILE A 240 39.46 -43.95 4.06
N GLY A 241 40.57 -44.46 4.59
CA GLY A 241 41.14 -45.75 4.21
C GLY A 241 42.17 -45.67 3.08
N GLU A 242 42.78 -46.81 2.75
CA GLU A 242 43.78 -46.94 1.68
C GLU A 242 43.43 -48.12 0.77
N GLY A 243 43.75 -48.03 -0.52
CA GLY A 243 43.55 -49.12 -1.47
C GLY A 243 42.10 -49.27 -1.96
N GLU A 244 41.66 -50.51 -2.22
CA GLU A 244 40.32 -50.81 -2.78
C GLU A 244 39.16 -50.49 -1.81
N ASP A 245 39.45 -50.40 -0.51
CA ASP A 245 38.45 -50.09 0.53
C ASP A 245 38.33 -48.58 0.83
N ALA A 246 39.05 -47.73 0.09
CA ALA A 246 39.01 -46.28 0.28
C ALA A 246 37.62 -45.72 -0.04
N ARG A 247 37.05 -44.94 0.87
CA ARG A 247 35.75 -44.28 0.71
C ARG A 247 35.82 -42.79 1.02
N THR A 248 34.92 -42.01 0.45
CA THR A 248 34.76 -40.60 0.80
C THR A 248 33.99 -40.47 2.12
N GLU A 249 34.42 -39.55 2.97
CA GLU A 249 33.71 -39.13 4.18
C GLU A 249 32.32 -38.58 3.83
N HIS A 250 31.30 -39.00 4.56
CA HIS A 250 29.97 -38.40 4.48
C HIS A 250 29.97 -37.03 5.16
N VAL A 251 29.64 -35.99 4.40
CA VAL A 251 29.60 -34.61 4.88
C VAL A 251 28.21 -34.05 4.70
N GLU A 252 27.68 -33.49 5.79
CA GLU A 252 26.48 -32.67 5.76
C GLU A 252 26.85 -31.19 5.91
N ILE A 253 26.11 -30.34 5.22
CA ILE A 253 26.18 -28.90 5.37
C ILE A 253 24.88 -28.46 6.02
N SER A 254 24.98 -27.95 7.25
CA SER A 254 23.87 -27.24 7.88
C SER A 254 24.04 -25.75 7.70
N TYR A 255 22.95 -25.01 7.58
CA TYR A 255 23.00 -23.56 7.56
C TYR A 255 21.97 -22.96 8.51
N THR A 256 22.27 -21.76 9.00
CA THR A 256 21.33 -20.86 9.68
C THR A 256 21.38 -19.49 9.00
N TYR A 257 20.53 -18.56 9.40
CA TYR A 257 20.48 -17.22 8.81
C TYR A 257 20.90 -16.14 9.83
N ASP A 258 21.60 -15.11 9.36
CA ASP A 258 21.87 -13.91 10.16
C ASP A 258 20.64 -13.00 10.23
N ILE A 259 19.78 -13.24 11.21
CA ILE A 259 18.46 -12.60 11.35
C ILE A 259 18.54 -11.08 11.56
N ASN A 260 19.66 -10.58 12.07
CA ASN A 260 19.83 -9.17 12.40
C ASN A 260 20.22 -8.35 11.16
N ASN A 261 20.51 -9.02 10.05
CA ASN A 261 21.21 -8.41 8.93
C ASN A 261 20.59 -8.80 7.58
N PRO A 262 19.36 -8.35 7.28
CA PRO A 262 18.70 -8.63 6.00
C PRO A 262 19.56 -8.15 4.82
N THR A 263 19.61 -8.94 3.75
CA THR A 263 20.32 -8.62 2.50
C THR A 263 19.40 -7.95 1.49
N TYR A 264 18.17 -8.45 1.39
CA TYR A 264 17.11 -7.89 0.57
C TYR A 264 15.82 -7.78 1.37
N SER A 265 15.03 -6.76 1.06
CA SER A 265 13.73 -6.47 1.64
C SER A 265 12.79 -5.99 0.55
N ARG A 266 11.76 -6.77 0.24
CA ARG A 266 10.83 -6.49 -0.87
C ARG A 266 9.41 -6.36 -0.36
N TYR A 267 8.71 -5.33 -0.81
CA TYR A 267 7.29 -5.15 -0.53
C TYR A 267 6.44 -5.71 -1.67
N GLU A 268 5.44 -6.51 -1.30
CA GLU A 268 4.45 -7.08 -2.22
C GLU A 268 3.04 -6.70 -1.75
N PRO A 269 2.21 -6.06 -2.58
CA PRO A 269 0.85 -5.69 -2.18
C PRO A 269 -0.03 -6.93 -1.98
N ILE A 270 -0.67 -7.03 -0.81
CA ILE A 270 -1.57 -8.14 -0.42
C ILE A 270 -2.99 -7.86 -0.90
N HIS A 271 -3.45 -6.63 -0.69
CA HIS A 271 -4.80 -6.19 -1.06
C HIS A 271 -4.74 -4.81 -1.70
N LYS A 272 -5.04 -4.74 -2.99
CA LYS A 272 -5.32 -3.48 -3.68
C LYS A 272 -6.84 -3.33 -3.76
N PRO A 273 -7.47 -2.31 -3.16
CA PRO A 273 -8.87 -2.06 -3.42
C PRO A 273 -9.03 -1.86 -4.92
N ALA A 274 -9.93 -2.66 -5.53
CA ALA A 274 -10.18 -2.62 -6.95
C ALA A 274 -10.40 -1.17 -7.39
N ALA A 275 -9.67 -0.73 -8.43
CA ALA A 275 -9.99 0.52 -9.09
C ALA A 275 -11.46 0.41 -9.52
N ARG A 276 -12.35 1.18 -8.88
CA ARG A 276 -13.71 1.29 -9.38
C ARG A 276 -13.59 1.99 -10.72
N THR A 277 -13.68 1.22 -11.81
CA THR A 277 -14.05 1.76 -13.10
C THR A 277 -15.42 2.41 -12.92
N THR A 278 -15.44 3.73 -12.73
CA THR A 278 -16.65 4.52 -12.85
C THR A 278 -17.07 4.48 -14.31
N GLY A 279 -17.80 3.43 -14.67
CA GLY A 279 -18.36 3.22 -15.98
C GLY A 279 -19.53 2.27 -15.88
N GLY A 280 -20.74 2.82 -15.96
CA GLY A 280 -21.97 2.02 -16.08
C GLY A 280 -23.06 2.49 -15.14
N ALA A 281 -24.04 3.18 -15.71
CA ALA A 281 -25.31 3.48 -15.10
C ALA A 281 -26.00 2.21 -14.59
N ALA A 282 -26.71 2.34 -13.48
CA ALA A 282 -27.92 1.58 -13.22
C ALA A 282 -28.86 2.53 -12.45
N ASP A 283 -29.76 3.13 -13.24
CA ASP A 283 -31.10 3.44 -12.75
C ASP A 283 -31.75 2.12 -12.34
N GLU A 284 -32.23 2.05 -11.09
CA GLU A 284 -33.54 1.51 -10.68
C GLU A 284 -33.88 2.06 -9.28
#